data_AF-A0A7C6T0A4-F1
#
_entry.id   AF-A0A7C6T0A4-F1
#
_cell.length_a   1.000
_cell.length_b   1.000
_cell.length_c   1.000
_cell.angle_alpha   90.00
_cell.angle_beta   90.00
_cell.angle_gamma   90.00
#
_symmetry.space_group_name_H-M   'P 1'
#
loop_
_entity.id
_entity.type
_entity.pdbx_description
1 polymer ?
#
loop_
_entity_poly.entity_id
_entity_poly.type
_entity_poly.pdbx_seq_one_letter_code
_entity_poly.pdbx_strand_id
1 'polypeptide(L)'
;MAESYMAIAAFVQQGPAMLKIDLGQGAEASFMVAEVSPPSPLGPGRPFSSFALTGPLGSSLYLDEEQISYVQPEGPQDGTYLHITLDNGTSLVLTRPAQVPQASPRDLLYDSQST
;
A
#
# COMPACT_ATOMS: atom_id res chain seq x y z
N MET A 1 -13.74 6.86 -15.78
CA MET A 1 -12.71 5.81 -15.65
C MET A 1 -12.18 5.86 -14.22
N ALA A 2 -11.72 4.73 -13.73
CA ALA A 2 -11.36 4.43 -12.35
C ALA A 2 -10.25 5.35 -11.78
N GLU A 3 -10.58 6.58 -11.34
CA GLU A 3 -9.60 7.54 -10.79
C GLU A 3 -8.92 6.97 -9.53
N SER A 4 -9.70 6.30 -8.67
CA SER A 4 -9.21 5.59 -7.49
C SER A 4 -8.21 4.49 -7.87
N TYR A 5 -8.52 3.69 -8.90
CA TYR A 5 -7.59 2.70 -9.44
C TYR A 5 -6.32 3.33 -9.96
N MET A 6 -6.41 4.40 -10.76
CA MET A 6 -5.22 5.03 -11.33
C MET A 6 -4.29 5.57 -10.24
N ALA A 7 -4.84 6.16 -9.18
CA ALA A 7 -4.05 6.66 -8.05
C ALA A 7 -3.35 5.52 -7.30
N ILE A 8 -4.06 4.44 -6.98
CA ILE A 8 -3.51 3.28 -6.27
C ILE A 8 -2.50 2.52 -7.15
N ALA A 9 -2.83 2.28 -8.41
CA ALA A 9 -1.95 1.61 -9.36
C ALA A 9 -0.67 2.41 -9.58
N ALA A 10 -0.76 3.73 -9.76
CA ALA A 10 0.40 4.60 -9.90
C ALA A 10 1.28 4.60 -8.64
N PHE A 11 0.68 4.52 -7.45
CA PHE A 11 1.43 4.41 -6.19
C PHE A 11 2.22 3.09 -6.12
N VAL A 12 1.58 1.97 -6.43
CA VAL A 12 2.18 0.62 -6.38
C VAL A 12 3.25 0.44 -7.47
N GLN A 13 3.08 1.06 -8.65
CA GLN A 13 4.08 1.03 -9.71
C GLN A 13 5.39 1.75 -9.34
N GLN A 14 5.36 2.68 -8.37
CA GLN A 14 6.54 3.42 -7.94
C GLN A 14 7.40 2.65 -6.91
N GLY A 15 6.95 1.49 -6.43
CA GLY A 15 7.70 0.63 -5.52
C GLY A 15 6.81 -0.17 -4.57
N PRO A 16 7.42 -0.95 -3.66
CA PRO A 16 6.70 -1.73 -2.66
C PRO A 16 5.74 -0.85 -1.86
N ALA A 17 4.50 -1.30 -1.71
CA ALA A 17 3.45 -0.59 -0.99
C ALA A 17 2.91 -1.45 0.15
N MET A 18 2.63 -0.82 1.28
CA MET A 18 2.07 -1.43 2.46
C MET A 18 0.77 -0.73 2.83
N LEU A 19 -0.33 -1.48 2.81
CA LEU A 19 -1.63 -1.04 3.25
C LEU A 19 -1.74 -1.21 4.77
N LYS A 20 -2.08 -0.13 5.45
CA LYS A 20 -2.39 -0.09 6.88
C LYS A 20 -3.90 0.08 7.06
N ILE A 21 -4.47 -0.70 7.96
CA ILE A 21 -5.88 -0.67 8.32
C ILE A 21 -5.98 -0.37 9.81
N ASP A 22 -6.68 0.70 10.16
CA ASP A 22 -7.03 0.97 11.55
C ASP A 22 -8.21 0.05 11.93
N LEU A 23 -7.98 -0.86 12.88
CA LEU A 23 -9.00 -1.78 13.40
C LEU A 23 -9.72 -1.22 14.63
N GLY A 24 -9.34 -0.01 15.09
CA GLY A 24 -9.80 0.61 16.31
C GLY A 24 -8.98 0.20 17.54
N GLN A 25 -9.15 0.94 18.64
CA GLN A 25 -8.50 0.69 19.94
C GLN A 25 -6.96 0.63 19.88
N GLY A 26 -6.35 1.29 18.90
CA GLY A 26 -4.89 1.31 18.71
C GLY A 26 -4.34 0.05 18.05
N ALA A 27 -5.19 -0.85 17.53
CA ALA A 27 -4.76 -1.97 16.72
C ALA A 27 -4.68 -1.58 15.24
N GLU A 28 -3.51 -1.79 14.63
CA GLU A 28 -3.27 -1.59 13.20
C GLU A 28 -2.94 -2.94 12.55
N ALA A 29 -3.57 -3.25 11.42
CA ALA A 29 -3.16 -4.35 10.57
C ALA A 29 -2.42 -3.83 9.34
N SER A 30 -1.28 -4.46 9.02
CA SER A 30 -0.45 -4.11 7.88
C SER A 30 -0.42 -5.25 6.86
N PHE A 31 -0.69 -4.94 5.60
CA PHE A 31 -0.72 -5.87 4.48
C PHE A 31 0.19 -5.35 3.37
N MET A 32 1.02 -6.21 2.80
CA MET A 32 1.81 -5.85 1.63
C MET A 32 0.93 -5.93 0.38
N VAL A 33 0.98 -4.91 -0.47
CA VAL A 33 0.25 -4.96 -1.75
C VAL A 33 0.97 -5.94 -2.66
N ALA A 34 0.26 -7.00 -3.08
CA ALA A 34 0.83 -8.06 -3.90
C ALA A 34 0.54 -7.86 -5.38
N GLU A 35 -0.69 -7.50 -5.72
CA GLU A 35 -1.10 -7.27 -7.10
C GLU A 35 -2.19 -6.20 -7.17
N VAL A 36 -2.18 -5.44 -8.26
CA VAL A 36 -3.25 -4.50 -8.62
C VAL A 36 -3.82 -4.95 -9.97
N SER A 37 -5.00 -5.54 -9.95
CA SER A 37 -5.61 -6.08 -11.17
C SER A 37 -6.47 -4.99 -11.84
N PRO A 38 -6.29 -4.74 -13.15
CA PRO A 38 -7.09 -3.78 -13.88
C PRO A 38 -8.57 -4.20 -13.95
N PRO A 39 -9.48 -3.24 -14.23
CA PRO A 39 -10.88 -3.55 -14.45
C PRO A 39 -11.04 -4.62 -15.55
N SER A 40 -11.59 -5.78 -15.21
CA SER A 40 -11.83 -6.84 -16.19
C SER A 40 -13.11 -6.54 -16.98
N PRO A 41 -13.07 -6.46 -18.33
CA PRO A 41 -14.26 -6.21 -19.14
C PRO A 41 -15.14 -7.47 -19.36
N LEU A 42 -14.75 -8.64 -18.83
CA LEU A 42 -15.31 -9.94 -19.21
C LEU A 42 -16.20 -10.62 -18.16
N GLY A 43 -16.56 -9.94 -17.07
CA GLY A 43 -17.47 -10.47 -16.03
C GLY A 43 -18.91 -9.94 -16.14
N PRO A 44 -19.94 -10.71 -15.77
CA PRO A 44 -21.28 -10.17 -15.54
C PRO A 44 -21.27 -9.37 -14.23
N GLY A 45 -20.99 -8.08 -14.37
CA GLY A 45 -20.73 -7.14 -13.29
C GLY A 45 -19.87 -6.04 -13.90
N ARG A 46 -20.13 -4.78 -13.56
CA ARG A 46 -19.38 -3.64 -14.12
C ARG A 46 -17.86 -3.87 -13.95
N PRO A 47 -17.02 -3.32 -14.84
CA PRO A 47 -15.59 -3.51 -14.76
C PRO A 47 -15.07 -2.78 -13.51
N PHE A 48 -14.86 -3.54 -12.42
CA PHE A 48 -14.28 -3.03 -11.20
C PHE A 48 -12.83 -3.46 -11.10
N SER A 49 -12.01 -2.55 -10.62
CA SER A 49 -10.63 -2.86 -10.29
C SER A 49 -10.58 -3.52 -8.92
N SER A 50 -9.70 -4.50 -8.75
CA SER A 50 -9.51 -5.21 -7.47
C SER A 50 -8.04 -5.14 -7.05
N PHE A 51 -7.81 -4.91 -5.77
CA PHE A 51 -6.48 -4.86 -5.17
C PHE A 51 -6.27 -6.11 -4.32
N ALA A 52 -5.28 -6.93 -4.68
CA ALA A 52 -4.91 -8.10 -3.91
C ALA A 52 -3.80 -7.75 -2.91
N LEU A 53 -4.08 -8.01 -1.64
CA LEU A 53 -3.25 -7.64 -0.51
C LEU A 53 -2.82 -8.92 0.19
N THR A 54 -1.52 -9.07 0.41
CA THR A 54 -0.95 -10.20 1.14
C THR A 54 -0.57 -9.76 2.55
N GLY A 55 -1.28 -10.31 3.52
CA GLY A 55 -1.05 -10.11 4.94
C GLY A 55 -0.06 -11.10 5.54
N PRO A 56 0.28 -10.90 6.83
CA PRO A 56 1.11 -11.83 7.58
C PRO A 56 0.46 -13.22 7.61
N LEU A 57 1.29 -14.28 7.61
CA LEU A 57 0.86 -15.69 7.60
C LEU A 57 0.13 -16.14 6.33
N GLY A 58 0.24 -15.41 5.22
CA GLY A 58 -0.32 -15.79 3.92
C GLY A 58 -1.82 -15.51 3.78
N SER A 59 -2.38 -14.66 4.64
CA SER A 59 -3.76 -14.17 4.47
C SER A 59 -3.83 -13.28 3.22
N SER A 60 -4.82 -13.50 2.35
CA SER A 60 -5.09 -12.59 1.22
C SER A 60 -6.35 -11.79 1.49
N LEU A 61 -6.29 -10.48 1.26
CA LEU A 61 -7.43 -9.58 1.30
C LEU A 61 -7.63 -8.99 -0.10
N TYR A 62 -8.87 -8.96 -0.58
CA TYR A 62 -9.24 -8.33 -1.83
C TYR A 62 -10.03 -7.07 -1.51
N LEU A 63 -9.58 -5.94 -2.03
CA LEU A 63 -10.30 -4.67 -1.96
C LEU A 63 -10.86 -4.37 -3.34
N ASP A 64 -12.18 -4.27 -3.44
CA ASP A 64 -12.83 -3.89 -4.70
C ASP A 64 -12.97 -2.36 -4.77
N GLU A 65 -12.80 -1.79 -5.96
CA GLU A 65 -12.95 -0.36 -6.19
C GLU A 65 -14.34 0.15 -5.81
N GLU A 66 -15.38 -0.68 -5.91
CA GLU A 66 -16.75 -0.32 -5.46
C GLU A 66 -16.83 0.01 -3.98
N GLN A 67 -15.93 -0.56 -3.17
CA GLN A 67 -15.92 -0.31 -1.74
C GLN A 67 -15.21 0.99 -1.39
N ILE A 68 -14.58 1.66 -2.37
CA ILE A 68 -13.79 2.87 -2.17
C ILE A 68 -14.65 4.11 -2.41
N SER A 69 -14.99 4.80 -1.33
CA SER A 69 -15.73 6.07 -1.36
C SER A 69 -14.86 7.23 -1.82
N TYR A 70 -13.60 7.27 -1.39
CA TYR A 70 -12.71 8.40 -1.61
C TYR A 70 -11.24 8.00 -1.53
N VAL A 71 -10.43 8.55 -2.43
CA VAL A 71 -8.96 8.45 -2.38
C VAL A 71 -8.39 9.85 -2.24
N GLN A 72 -7.66 10.08 -1.14
CA GLN A 72 -6.93 11.32 -0.94
C GLN A 72 -5.44 11.05 -1.10
N PRO A 73 -4.81 11.59 -2.15
CA PRO A 73 -3.35 11.71 -2.17
C PRO A 73 -2.97 12.78 -1.14
N GLU A 74 -2.64 12.38 0.08
CA GLU A 74 -1.96 13.28 1.02
C GLU A 74 -0.46 13.00 0.98
N GLY A 75 0.34 14.06 1.03
CA GLY A 75 1.79 13.95 0.90
C GLY A 75 2.41 15.25 0.41
N PRO A 76 3.38 15.85 1.12
CA PRO A 76 4.15 16.96 0.57
C PRO A 76 4.98 16.40 -0.58
N GLN A 77 4.57 16.63 -1.82
CA GLN A 77 5.40 16.53 -3.04
C GLN A 77 6.02 15.15 -3.41
N ASP A 78 5.97 14.11 -2.56
CA ASP A 78 6.82 12.90 -2.71
C ASP A 78 6.07 11.56 -2.90
N GLY A 79 4.73 11.52 -2.94
CA GLY A 79 3.99 10.28 -3.23
C GLY A 79 4.28 9.15 -2.23
N THR A 80 4.46 9.50 -0.96
CA THR A 80 4.92 8.59 0.11
C THR A 80 3.79 7.86 0.83
N TYR A 81 2.58 8.43 0.83
CA TYR A 81 1.37 7.83 1.37
C TYR A 81 0.14 8.17 0.52
N LEU A 82 -0.91 7.36 0.64
CA LEU A 82 -2.19 7.53 -0.04
C LEU A 82 -3.31 7.04 0.87
N HIS A 83 -4.26 7.93 1.20
CA HIS A 83 -5.39 7.61 2.05
C HIS A 83 -6.56 7.09 1.22
N ILE A 84 -7.16 5.99 1.67
CA ILE A 84 -8.31 5.36 1.03
C ILE A 84 -9.42 5.29 2.07
N THR A 85 -10.56 5.90 1.78
CA THR A 85 -11.76 5.78 2.62
C THR A 85 -12.73 4.84 1.95
N LEU A 86 -13.17 3.83 2.68
CA LEU A 86 -14.17 2.88 2.22
C LEU A 86 -15.59 3.39 2.47
N ASP A 87 -16.57 2.86 1.73
CA ASP A 87 -17.99 3.21 1.86
C ASP A 87 -18.56 2.92 3.26
N ASN A 88 -17.99 1.96 3.97
CA ASN A 88 -18.37 1.64 5.35
C ASN A 88 -17.75 2.61 6.38
N GLY A 89 -17.01 3.63 5.93
CA GLY A 89 -16.32 4.60 6.78
C GLY A 89 -14.94 4.14 7.29
N THR A 90 -14.48 2.93 6.93
CA THR A 90 -13.13 2.47 7.29
C THR A 90 -12.07 3.26 6.51
N SER A 91 -11.06 3.75 7.22
CA SER A 91 -9.90 4.39 6.60
C SER A 91 -8.73 3.41 6.48
N LEU A 92 -8.17 3.35 5.28
CA LEU A 92 -6.95 2.62 4.96
C LEU A 92 -5.87 3.61 4.54
N VAL A 93 -4.61 3.26 4.78
CA VAL A 93 -3.47 4.09 4.36
C VAL A 93 -2.47 3.21 3.62
N LEU A 94 -2.27 3.50 2.33
CA LEU A 94 -1.13 2.98 1.60
C LEU A 94 0.09 3.81 1.97
N THR A 95 1.15 3.13 2.38
CA THR A 95 2.44 3.74 2.74
C THR A 95 3.55 3.00 2.03
N ARG A 96 4.64 3.70 1.75
CA ARG A 96 5.87 3.01 1.41
C ARG A 96 6.52 2.51 2.69
N PRO A 97 7.05 1.27 2.72
CA PRO A 97 7.91 0.88 3.82
C PRO A 97 9.06 1.88 3.86
N ALA A 98 9.29 2.49 5.03
CA ALA A 98 10.49 3.30 5.23
C ALA A 98 11.67 2.42 4.80
N GLN A 99 12.48 2.89 3.85
CA GLN A 99 13.72 2.21 3.51
C GLN A 99 14.44 1.98 4.84
N VAL A 100 14.57 0.71 5.23
CA VAL A 100 15.49 0.34 6.30
C VAL A 100 16.80 0.98 5.88
N PRO A 101 17.40 1.89 6.68
CA PRO A 101 18.64 2.52 6.30
C PRO A 101 19.59 1.39 5.95
N GLN A 102 19.92 1.28 4.67
CA GLN A 102 20.84 0.29 4.17
C GLN A 102 22.14 0.60 4.89
N ALA A 103 22.44 -0.17 5.94
CA ALA A 103 23.67 -0.04 6.68
C ALA A 103 24.76 -0.13 5.62
N SER A 104 25.39 1.01 5.33
CA SER A 104 26.40 1.07 4.31
C SER A 104 27.51 0.14 4.77
N PRO A 105 27.96 -0.84 3.97
CA PRO A 105 29.04 -1.75 4.37
C PRO A 105 30.39 -1.04 4.61
N ARG A 106 30.43 0.29 4.56
CA ARG A 106 31.58 1.15 4.84
C ARG A 106 31.79 1.49 6.32
N ASP A 107 30.83 1.22 7.19
CA ASP A 107 30.99 1.46 8.64
C ASP A 107 31.70 0.32 9.40
N LEU A 108 32.10 -0.76 8.72
CA LEU A 108 32.80 -1.91 9.33
C LEU A 108 34.34 -1.87 9.17
N LEU A 109 34.93 -0.76 8.69
CA LEU A 109 36.37 -0.69 8.37
C LEU A 109 37.21 0.23 9.30
N TYR A 110 36.65 0.73 10.40
CA TYR A 110 37.37 1.61 11.33
C TYR A 110 37.31 1.11 12.79
N ASP A 111 37.63 -0.16 13.05
CA ASP A 111 37.97 -0.60 14.43
C ASP A 111 39.07 -1.67 14.45
N SER A 112 40.12 -1.47 13.66
CA SER A 112 41.27 -2.37 13.75
C SER A 112 42.56 -1.69 13.34
N GLN A 113 42.98 -0.67 14.11
CA GLN A 113 44.39 -0.37 14.39
C GLN A 113 44.52 0.28 15.78
N SER A 114 44.60 -0.55 16.80
CA SER A 114 45.26 -0.22 18.06
C SER A 114 45.91 -1.51 18.55
N THR A 115 47.18 -1.70 18.22
CA THR A 115 48.28 -2.10 19.12
C THR A 115 49.57 -2.10 18.30
#